data_AF-A0A9W5Y6W8-F1
#
_entry.id   AF-A0A9W5Y6W8-F1
#
_cell.length_a   1.000
_cell.length_b   1.000
_cell.length_c   1.000
_cell.angle_alpha   90.00
_cell.angle_beta   90.00
_cell.angle_gamma   90.00
#
_symmetry.space_group_name_H-M   'P 1'
#
loop_
_entity.id
_entity.type
_entity.pdbx_description
1 polymer ?
#
loop_
_entity_poly.entity_id
_entity_poly.type
_entity_poly.pdbx_seq_one_letter_code
_entity_poly.pdbx_strand_id
1 'polypeptide(L)'
;MDKVRKRVGIGTCSPIMLVLALILSFSFGNNIVLGDVILDSFGLKAWSNGHVGVHYTLFYALAMVVIAYFIGDKYEDHRWAKAGKNSAIFVLALLTLIIIFNLVF
;
A
#
# COMPACT_ATOMS: atom_id res chain seq x y z
N MET A 1 2.17 6.21 35.35
CA MET A 1 1.30 6.46 34.18
C MET A 1 0.78 5.11 33.71
N ASP A 2 -0.49 4.82 34.00
CA ASP A 2 -1.13 3.63 33.44
C ASP A 2 -1.17 3.75 31.93
N LYS A 3 -0.54 2.81 31.23
CA LYS A 3 -0.65 2.71 29.77
C LYS A 3 -2.09 2.33 29.46
N VAL A 4 -2.94 3.33 29.20
CA VAL A 4 -4.29 3.10 28.65
C VAL A 4 -4.11 2.23 27.41
N ARG A 5 -4.56 0.97 27.50
CA ARG A 5 -4.35 -0.01 26.44
C ARG A 5 -5.17 0.43 25.23
N LYS A 6 -4.48 0.81 24.15
CA LYS A 6 -5.13 1.11 22.87
C LYS A 6 -6.00 -0.06 22.42
N ARG A 7 -7.25 0.23 22.06
CA ARG A 7 -8.23 -0.77 21.63
C ARG A 7 -7.90 -1.32 20.24
N VAL A 8 -8.28 -2.56 19.98
CA VAL A 8 -8.28 -3.12 18.61
C VAL A 8 -9.53 -2.63 17.91
N GLY A 9 -9.40 -2.14 16.68
CA GLY A 9 -10.52 -1.58 15.91
C GLY A 9 -10.11 -1.31 14.46
N ILE A 10 -10.95 -0.59 13.71
CA ILE A 10 -10.75 -0.31 12.27
C ILE A 10 -9.36 0.27 11.96
N GLY A 11 -8.82 1.08 12.88
CA GLY A 11 -7.50 1.69 12.77
C GLY A 11 -6.35 0.67 12.75
N THR A 12 -6.54 -0.49 13.36
CA THR A 12 -5.60 -1.62 13.30
C THR A 12 -5.47 -2.19 11.90
N CYS A 13 -6.42 -1.91 10.98
CA CYS A 13 -6.31 -2.27 9.57
C CYS A 13 -5.33 -1.40 8.78
N SER A 14 -4.93 -0.22 9.29
CA SER A 14 -3.96 0.66 8.60
C SER A 14 -2.66 -0.07 8.23
N PRO A 15 -1.94 -0.72 9.15
CA PRO A 15 -0.75 -1.51 8.78
C PRO A 15 -1.08 -2.72 7.89
N ILE A 16 -2.28 -3.30 7.98
CA ILE A 16 -2.69 -4.42 7.11
C ILE A 16 -2.78 -3.95 5.65
N MET A 17 -3.34 -2.76 5.42
CA MET A 17 -3.41 -2.17 4.08
C MET A 17 -2.02 -1.95 3.47
N LEU A 18 -1.02 -1.59 4.28
CA LEU A 18 0.37 -1.50 3.82
C LEU A 18 0.95 -2.85 3.44
N VAL A 19 0.68 -3.89 4.23
CA VAL A 19 1.11 -5.26 3.90
C VAL A 19 0.48 -5.72 2.59
N LEU A 20 -0.81 -5.43 2.37
CA LEU A 20 -1.48 -5.73 1.10
C LEU A 20 -0.86 -4.96 -0.08
N ALA A 21 -0.53 -3.68 0.10
CA ALA A 21 0.16 -2.90 -0.92
C ALA A 21 1.54 -3.49 -1.28
N LEU A 22 2.27 -4.02 -0.28
CA LEU A 22 3.54 -4.70 -0.48
C LEU A 22 3.35 -6.03 -1.23
N ILE A 23 2.34 -6.82 -0.87
CA ILE A 23 2.02 -8.08 -1.57
C ILE A 23 1.69 -7.82 -3.04
N LEU A 24 0.88 -6.80 -3.33
CA LEU A 24 0.56 -6.43 -4.72
C LEU A 24 1.80 -5.96 -5.50
N SER A 25 2.74 -5.29 -4.83
CA SER A 25 3.97 -4.80 -5.46
C SER A 25 5.08 -5.85 -5.54
N PHE A 26 4.92 -7.02 -4.94
CA PHE A 26 5.98 -8.01 -4.84
C PHE A 26 6.16 -8.76 -6.17
N SER A 27 7.41 -8.83 -6.65
CA SER A 27 7.79 -9.58 -7.85
C SER A 27 8.70 -10.74 -7.47
N PHE A 28 8.48 -11.90 -8.09
CA PHE A 28 9.24 -13.13 -7.83
C PHE A 28 9.78 -13.74 -9.12
N GLY A 29 11.05 -14.15 -9.10
CA GLY A 29 11.68 -14.92 -10.17
C GLY A 29 11.63 -14.23 -11.54
N ASN A 30 11.04 -14.89 -12.53
CA ASN A 30 11.05 -14.53 -13.95
C ASN A 30 10.10 -13.36 -14.30
N ASN A 31 10.11 -12.28 -13.50
CA ASN A 31 9.22 -11.12 -13.57
C ASN A 31 7.73 -11.42 -13.31
N ILE A 32 7.41 -12.46 -12.53
CA ILE A 32 6.02 -12.70 -12.11
C ILE A 32 5.70 -11.74 -10.97
N VAL A 33 4.82 -10.77 -11.23
CA VAL A 33 4.31 -9.85 -10.21
C VAL A 33 3.12 -10.51 -9.52
N LEU A 34 3.20 -10.70 -8.20
CA LEU A 34 2.13 -11.34 -7.42
C LEU A 34 0.81 -10.56 -7.52
N GLY A 35 0.88 -9.23 -7.56
CA GLY A 35 -0.31 -8.41 -7.74
C GLY A 35 -1.05 -8.67 -9.04
N ASP A 36 -0.34 -9.01 -10.12
CA ASP A 36 -0.98 -9.30 -11.41
C ASP A 36 -1.79 -10.59 -11.33
N VAL A 37 -1.18 -11.64 -10.76
CA VAL A 37 -1.83 -12.93 -10.52
C VAL A 37 -3.06 -12.76 -9.62
N ILE A 38 -2.94 -11.95 -8.56
CA ILE A 38 -4.04 -11.66 -7.64
C ILE A 38 -5.16 -10.93 -8.38
N LEU A 39 -4.87 -9.86 -9.11
CA LEU A 39 -5.89 -9.07 -9.81
C LEU A 39 -6.59 -9.88 -10.89
N ASP A 40 -5.84 -10.63 -11.70
CA ASP A 40 -6.40 -11.48 -12.74
C ASP A 40 -7.31 -12.57 -12.14
N SER A 41 -6.97 -13.12 -10.96
CA SER A 41 -7.83 -14.08 -10.26
C SER A 41 -9.17 -13.51 -9.79
N PHE A 42 -9.24 -12.19 -9.56
CA PHE A 42 -10.48 -11.46 -9.26
C PHE A 42 -11.18 -10.93 -10.53
N GLY A 43 -10.66 -11.24 -11.73
CA GLY A 43 -11.17 -10.72 -12.99
C GLY A 43 -10.87 -9.24 -13.24
N LEU A 44 -9.92 -8.65 -12.49
CA LEU A 44 -9.45 -7.29 -12.67
C LEU A 44 -8.25 -7.28 -13.61
N LYS A 45 -8.15 -6.27 -14.47
CA LYS A 45 -7.02 -6.14 -15.39
C LYS A 45 -5.79 -5.62 -14.64
N ALA A 46 -4.70 -6.38 -14.66
CA ALA A 46 -3.41 -5.92 -14.14
C ALA A 46 -2.71 -4.89 -15.06
N TRP A 47 -3.00 -4.90 -16.36
CA TRP A 47 -2.40 -4.02 -17.36
C TRP A 47 -3.45 -3.42 -18.30
N SER A 48 -3.12 -2.29 -18.91
CA SER A 48 -4.00 -1.64 -19.90
C SER A 48 -4.18 -2.45 -21.18
N ASN A 49 -3.18 -3.22 -21.60
CA ASN A 49 -3.20 -3.96 -22.87
C ASN A 49 -2.54 -5.34 -22.75
N GLY A 50 -3.29 -6.33 -22.23
CA GLY A 50 -2.79 -7.69 -22.06
C GLY A 50 -1.69 -7.76 -21.00
N HIS A 51 -0.44 -7.90 -21.44
CA HIS A 51 0.75 -7.92 -20.57
C HIS A 51 1.72 -6.76 -20.86
N VAL A 52 1.26 -5.72 -21.55
CA VAL A 52 2.03 -4.54 -21.90
C VAL A 52 1.24 -3.25 -21.65
N GLY A 53 1.95 -2.13 -21.57
CA GLY A 53 1.37 -0.80 -21.37
C GLY A 53 1.36 -0.35 -19.92
N VAL A 54 0.31 0.36 -19.50
CA VAL A 54 0.21 0.92 -18.14
C VAL A 54 -0.10 -0.22 -17.16
N HIS A 55 0.74 -0.34 -16.14
CA HIS A 55 0.61 -1.36 -15.09
C HIS A 55 -0.38 -0.88 -14.01
N TYR A 56 -1.61 -1.37 -14.06
CA TYR A 56 -2.68 -0.99 -13.14
C TYR A 56 -2.44 -1.47 -11.72
N THR A 57 -1.69 -2.56 -11.53
CA THR A 57 -1.27 -3.08 -10.22
C THR A 57 -0.62 -2.02 -9.35
N LEU A 58 0.20 -1.14 -9.95
CA LEU A 58 0.80 0.00 -9.26
C LEU A 58 -0.25 0.95 -8.65
N PHE A 59 -1.32 1.25 -9.38
CA PHE A 59 -2.38 2.15 -8.92
C PHE A 59 -3.22 1.52 -7.81
N TYR A 60 -3.48 0.21 -7.88
CA TYR A 60 -4.13 -0.52 -6.80
C TYR A 60 -3.28 -0.50 -5.52
N ALA A 61 -1.98 -0.74 -5.63
CA ALA A 61 -1.07 -0.65 -4.48
C ALA A 61 -1.03 0.77 -3.89
N LEU A 62 -0.96 1.80 -4.73
CA LEU A 62 -0.98 3.20 -4.28
C LEU A 62 -2.29 3.54 -3.55
N ALA A 63 -3.44 3.11 -4.10
CA ALA A 63 -4.73 3.28 -3.45
C ALA A 63 -4.75 2.63 -2.05
N MET A 64 -4.17 1.44 -1.89
CA MET A 64 -4.06 0.77 -0.59
C MET A 64 -3.19 1.57 0.40
N VAL A 65 -2.08 2.17 -0.04
CA VAL A 65 -1.25 3.05 0.82
C VAL A 65 -2.02 4.30 1.25
N VAL A 66 -2.77 4.92 0.34
CA VAL A 66 -3.60 6.09 0.65
C VAL A 66 -4.73 5.74 1.64
N ILE A 67 -5.39 4.59 1.45
CA ILE A 67 -6.40 4.07 2.40
C ILE A 67 -5.76 3.80 3.77
N ALA A 68 -4.55 3.23 3.80
CA ALA A 68 -3.80 3.00 5.03
C ALA A 68 -3.58 4.30 5.82
N TYR A 69 -3.19 5.38 5.14
CA TYR A 69 -3.03 6.71 5.72
C TYR A 69 -4.35 7.20 6.34
N PHE A 70 -5.44 7.24 5.58
CA PHE A 70 -6.72 7.77 6.06
C PHE A 70 -7.30 6.96 7.23
N ILE A 71 -7.21 5.64 7.19
CA ILE A 71 -7.64 4.78 8.31
C ILE A 71 -6.78 5.02 9.55
N GLY A 72 -5.46 5.12 9.38
CA GLY A 72 -4.53 5.33 10.47
C GLY A 72 -4.68 6.71 11.12
N ASP A 73 -5.03 7.72 10.33
CA ASP A 73 -5.26 9.09 10.80
C ASP A 73 -6.60 9.25 11.50
N LYS A 74 -7.69 8.77 10.88
CA LYS A 74 -9.04 8.85 11.45
C LYS A 74 -9.19 8.12 12.77
N TYR A 75 -8.41 7.06 12.99
CA TYR A 75 -8.52 6.17 14.15
C TYR A 75 -7.18 5.99 14.89
N GLU A 76 -6.41 7.07 15.05
CA GLU A 76 -5.05 7.04 15.61
C GLU A 76 -4.95 6.48 17.06
N ASP A 77 -6.05 6.52 17.80
CA ASP A 77 -6.21 5.98 19.16
C ASP A 77 -6.28 4.44 19.17
N HIS A 78 -6.57 3.80 18.04
CA HIS A 78 -6.54 2.36 17.91
C HIS A 78 -5.11 1.80 17.90
N ARG A 79 -5.00 0.52 18.26
CA ARG A 79 -3.72 -0.19 18.27
C ARG A 79 -3.12 -0.21 16.86
N TRP A 80 -1.82 0.12 16.76
CA TRP A 80 -1.03 0.17 15.53
C TRP A 80 -1.46 1.19 14.46
N ALA A 81 -2.59 1.90 14.63
CA ALA A 81 -3.08 2.87 13.66
C ALA A 81 -2.06 3.99 13.38
N LYS A 82 -1.49 4.58 14.44
CA LYS A 82 -0.43 5.60 14.32
C LYS A 82 0.81 5.09 13.58
N ALA A 83 1.21 3.84 13.85
CA ALA A 83 2.36 3.24 13.17
C ALA A 83 2.04 3.04 11.67
N GLY A 84 0.87 2.49 11.35
CA GLY A 84 0.40 2.34 9.97
C GLY A 84 0.31 3.67 9.22
N LYS A 85 -0.24 4.73 9.84
CA LYS A 85 -0.24 6.08 9.28
C LYS A 85 1.18 6.56 8.94
N ASN A 86 2.08 6.50 9.92
CA ASN A 86 3.44 7.01 9.76
C ASN A 86 4.21 6.23 8.68
N SER A 87 4.02 4.91 8.63
CA SER A 87 4.58 4.07 7.56
C SER A 87 3.99 4.41 6.19
N ALA A 88 2.70 4.71 6.09
CA ALA A 88 2.08 5.15 4.83
C ALA A 88 2.66 6.48 4.35
N ILE A 89 2.81 7.46 5.24
CA ILE A 89 3.47 8.74 4.94
C ILE A 89 4.89 8.50 4.44
N PHE A 90 5.67 7.66 5.14
CA PHE A 90 7.03 7.33 4.74
C PHE A 90 7.09 6.72 3.33
N VAL A 91 6.22 5.75 3.02
CA VAL A 91 6.15 5.13 1.70
C VAL A 91 5.78 6.16 0.63
N LEU A 92 4.78 7.02 0.86
CA LEU A 92 4.39 8.07 -0.09
C LEU A 92 5.52 9.09 -0.32
N ALA A 93 6.22 9.50 0.74
CA ALA A 93 7.35 10.41 0.64
C ALA A 93 8.51 9.78 -0.14
N LEU A 94 8.83 8.51 0.11
CA LEU A 94 9.86 7.78 -0.61
C LEU A 94 9.52 7.63 -2.09
N LEU A 95 8.27 7.27 -2.43
CA LEU A 95 7.81 7.19 -3.82
C LEU A 95 7.93 8.54 -4.52
N THR A 96 7.51 9.62 -3.86
CA THR A 96 7.62 10.98 -4.40
C THR A 96 9.08 11.35 -4.66
N LEU A 97 9.98 11.03 -3.73
CA LEU A 97 11.42 11.27 -3.90
C LEU A 97 11.99 10.49 -5.09
N ILE A 98 11.63 9.21 -5.25
CA ILE A 98 12.06 8.37 -6.37
C ILE A 98 11.58 8.98 -7.69
N ILE A 99 10.32 9.41 -7.77
CA ILE A 99 9.77 10.03 -8.98
C ILE A 99 10.53 11.31 -9.32
N ILE A 100 10.76 12.19 -8.35
CA ILE A 100 11.52 13.43 -8.57
C ILE A 100 12.93 13.12 -9.04
N PHE A 101 13.61 12.14 -8.43
CA PHE A 101 14.95 11.74 -8.82
C PHE A 101 15.03 11.29 -10.29
N ASN A 102 14.10 10.43 -10.73
CA ASN A 102 14.03 9.95 -12.12
C ASN A 102 13.60 11.03 -13.14
N LEU A 103 13.04 12.15 -12.69
CA LEU A 103 12.67 13.27 -13.56
C LEU A 103 13.83 14.26 -13.73
N VAL A 104 14.75 14.32 -12.77
CA VAL A 104 15.86 15.29 -12.73
C VAL A 104 17.14 14.71 -13.32
N PHE A 105 17.38 13.42 -13.14
CA PHE A 105 18.56 12.68 -13.61
C PHE A 105 18.17 11.66 -14.66
#